data_AF-A0A7W7F615-F1
#
_entry.id   AF-A0A7W7F615-F1
#
_cell.length_a   1.000
_cell.length_b   1.000
_cell.length_c   1.000
_cell.angle_alpha   90.00
_cell.angle_beta   90.00
_cell.angle_gamma   90.00
#
_symmetry.space_group_name_H-M   'P 1'
#
loop_
_entity.id
_entity.type
_entity.pdbx_description
1 polymer ?
#
loop_
_entity_poly.entity_id
_entity_poly.type
_entity_poly.pdbx_seq_one_letter_code
_entity_poly.pdbx_strand_id
1 'polypeptide(L)'
;MVAPYAAVLTSAAGTSAPPILVPVTNAIEALNAQLRRAVRARGHFPNDDAATKLLYLILNRSEKEWKMPPREWSMAKAQFAVLFGERFIKAMAA
;
A
#
# COMPACT_ATOMS: atom_id res chain seq x y z
N MET A 1 18.95 -10.75 -1.72
CA MET A 1 19.81 -9.85 -0.93
C MET A 1 19.17 -8.47 -1.03
N VAL A 2 18.32 -8.08 -0.06
CA VAL A 2 17.62 -6.79 -0.04
C VAL A 2 17.99 -6.11 1.28
N ALA A 3 18.49 -4.88 1.22
CA ALA A 3 19.00 -4.14 2.36
C ALA A 3 17.88 -3.83 3.38
N PRO A 4 18.16 -3.89 4.70
CA PRO A 4 17.16 -3.69 5.75
C PRO A 4 16.99 -2.20 6.04
N TYR A 5 16.19 -1.47 5.25
CA TYR A 5 15.80 -0.09 5.63
C TYR A 5 14.84 -0.03 6.82
N ALA A 6 14.34 -1.18 7.29
CA ALA A 6 13.53 -1.25 8.50
C ALA A 6 14.34 -1.13 9.81
N ALA A 7 15.68 -1.22 9.78
CA ALA A 7 16.50 -1.37 10.99
C ALA A 7 17.02 -0.06 11.62
N VAL A 8 16.77 1.13 11.06
CA VAL A 8 17.44 2.37 11.52
C VAL A 8 16.64 3.19 12.56
N LEU A 9 15.60 2.64 13.19
CA LEU A 9 14.83 3.39 14.20
C LEU A 9 14.98 2.87 15.64
N THR A 10 16.21 2.61 16.07
CA THR A 10 16.53 2.71 17.51
C THR A 10 17.88 3.41 17.67
N SER A 11 17.83 4.73 17.83
CA SER A 11 18.97 5.56 18.24
C SER A 11 18.67 6.07 19.64
N ALA A 12 19.66 5.97 20.53
CA ALA A 12 19.59 6.28 21.95
C ALA A 12 19.44 7.78 22.29
N ALA A 13 19.00 8.62 21.35
CA ALA A 13 18.64 10.01 21.58
C ALA A 13 17.16 10.17 21.22
N GLY A 14 16.33 10.53 22.21
CA GLY A 14 14.87 10.60 22.17
C GLY A 14 14.24 11.54 21.13
N THR A 15 14.53 11.30 19.86
CA THR A 15 13.87 11.87 18.70
C THR A 15 13.28 10.69 17.95
N SER A 16 12.01 10.37 18.23
CA SER A 16 11.27 9.39 17.45
C SER A 16 11.21 9.89 16.03
N ALA A 17 11.88 9.21 15.11
CA ALA A 17 11.69 9.46 13.69
C ALA A 17 10.18 9.40 13.38
N PRO A 18 9.69 10.28 12.49
CA PRO A 18 8.27 10.36 12.23
C PRO A 18 7.75 8.99 11.78
N PRO A 19 6.63 8.51 12.33
CA PRO A 19 6.01 7.26 11.92
C PRO A 19 5.86 7.19 10.40
N ILE A 20 6.44 6.16 9.79
CA ILE A 20 6.47 5.98 8.34
C ILE A 20 5.11 5.44 7.90
N LEU A 21 4.28 6.29 7.29
CA LEU A 21 2.99 5.88 6.74
C LEU A 21 3.13 4.96 5.52
N VAL A 22 4.13 5.24 4.67
CA VAL A 22 4.37 4.50 3.42
C VAL A 22 5.74 3.82 3.51
N PRO A 23 5.83 2.60 4.06
CA PRO A 23 7.01 1.80 3.84
C PRO A 23 7.06 1.48 2.34
N VAL A 24 8.13 1.93 1.68
CA VAL A 24 8.23 2.10 0.21
C VAL A 24 8.03 0.79 -0.58
N THR A 25 7.97 -0.38 0.07
CA THR A 25 8.04 -1.69 -0.58
C THR A 25 6.92 -2.67 -0.25
N ASN A 26 6.45 -2.76 1.00
CA ASN A 26 5.65 -3.92 1.45
C ASN A 26 4.30 -4.09 0.72
N ALA A 27 3.55 -3.00 0.49
CA ALA A 27 2.20 -3.09 -0.08
C ALA A 27 2.22 -3.48 -1.57
N ILE A 28 3.08 -2.85 -2.37
CA ILE A 28 3.17 -3.10 -3.80
C ILE A 28 3.83 -4.46 -4.07
N GLU A 29 4.84 -4.84 -3.28
CA GLU A 29 5.47 -6.16 -3.39
C GLU A 29 4.49 -7.29 -3.05
N ALA A 30 3.69 -7.12 -1.99
CA ALA A 30 2.66 -8.09 -1.62
C ALA A 30 1.63 -8.29 -2.75
N LEU A 31 1.15 -7.19 -3.35
CA LEU A 31 0.22 -7.27 -4.48
C LEU A 31 0.88 -7.94 -5.70
N ASN A 32 2.10 -7.55 -6.05
CA ASN A 32 2.85 -8.15 -7.16
C ASN A 32 3.10 -9.66 -6.94
N ALA A 33 3.36 -10.09 -5.71
CA ALA A 33 3.52 -11.50 -5.37
C ALA A 33 2.21 -12.28 -5.60
N GLN A 34 1.06 -11.71 -5.20
CA GLN A 34 -0.25 -12.30 -5.45
C GLN A 34 -0.56 -12.42 -6.95
N LEU A 35 -0.34 -11.35 -7.72
CA LEU A 35 -0.57 -11.33 -9.16
C LEU A 35 0.30 -12.37 -9.87
N ARG A 36 1.61 -12.41 -9.58
CA ARG A 36 2.53 -13.40 -10.17
C ARG A 36 2.13 -14.83 -9.82
N ARG A 37 1.70 -15.09 -8.59
CA ARG A 37 1.24 -16.42 -8.17
C ARG A 37 0.04 -16.87 -9.00
N ALA A 38 -0.95 -16.00 -9.19
CA ALA A 38 -2.16 -16.34 -9.93
C ALA A 38 -1.91 -16.52 -11.44
N VAL A 39 -1.04 -15.71 -12.04
CA VAL A 39 -0.61 -15.89 -13.44
C VAL A 39 0.10 -17.23 -13.62
N ARG A 40 1.04 -17.57 -12.73
CA ARG A 40 1.74 -18.87 -12.76
C ARG A 40 0.79 -20.06 -12.58
N ALA A 41 -0.21 -19.92 -11.71
CA ALA A 41 -1.22 -20.96 -11.49
C ALA A 41 -2.10 -21.19 -12.71
N ARG A 42 -2.40 -20.14 -13.50
CA ARG A 42 -3.21 -20.26 -14.72
C ARG A 42 -2.42 -20.82 -15.91
N GLY A 43 -1.15 -20.44 -16.06
CA GLY A 43 -0.30 -20.86 -17.17
C GLY A 43 -0.58 -20.09 -18.46
N HIS A 44 -1.06 -20.78 -19.49
CA HIS A 44 -1.35 -20.17 -20.80
C HIS A 44 -2.74 -19.51 -20.84
N PHE A 45 -2.83 -18.39 -21.55
CA PHE A 45 -4.08 -17.65 -21.76
C PHE A 45 -4.52 -17.77 -23.22
N PRO A 46 -5.81 -17.99 -23.49
CA PRO A 46 -6.33 -18.11 -24.85
C PRO A 46 -6.37 -16.79 -25.62
N ASN A 47 -6.40 -15.65 -24.92
CA ASN A 47 -6.31 -14.29 -25.46
C ASN A 47 -5.95 -13.28 -24.34
N ASP A 48 -5.64 -12.05 -24.74
CA ASP A 48 -5.26 -10.97 -23.81
C ASP A 48 -6.41 -10.54 -22.89
N ASP A 49 -7.65 -10.64 -23.36
CA ASP A 49 -8.84 -10.33 -22.56
C ASP A 49 -8.99 -11.29 -21.38
N ALA A 50 -8.69 -12.57 -21.56
CA ALA A 50 -8.72 -13.57 -20.49
C ALA A 50 -7.63 -13.28 -19.44
N ALA A 51 -6.44 -12.83 -19.87
CA ALA A 51 -5.39 -12.41 -18.96
C ALA A 51 -5.80 -11.16 -18.16
N THR A 52 -6.37 -10.17 -18.84
CA THR A 52 -6.87 -8.93 -18.22
C THR A 52 -7.98 -9.21 -17.21
N LYS A 53 -8.92 -10.09 -17.57
CA LYS A 53 -10.00 -10.51 -16.67
C LYS A 53 -9.48 -11.21 -15.42
N LEU A 54 -8.44 -12.04 -15.54
CA LEU A 54 -7.81 -12.67 -14.37
C LEU A 54 -7.20 -11.61 -13.44
N LEU A 55 -6.44 -10.67 -13.98
CA LEU A 55 -5.84 -9.58 -13.20
C LEU A 55 -6.91 -8.75 -12.49
N TYR A 56 -7.99 -8.40 -13.19
CA TYR A 56 -9.13 -7.70 -12.61
C TYR A 56 -9.75 -8.47 -11.44
N LEU A 57 -10.00 -9.77 -11.59
CA LEU A 57 -10.59 -10.59 -10.54
C LEU A 57 -9.69 -10.68 -9.30
N ILE A 58 -8.37 -10.76 -9.49
CA ILE A 58 -7.42 -10.75 -8.37
C ILE A 58 -7.44 -9.40 -7.65
N LEU A 59 -7.38 -8.30 -8.39
CA LEU A 59 -7.41 -6.95 -7.82
C LEU A 59 -8.70 -6.70 -7.02
N ASN A 60 -9.86 -7.02 -7.60
CA ASN A 60 -11.16 -6.89 -6.94
C ASN A 60 -11.27 -7.78 -5.69
N ARG A 61 -10.62 -8.95 -5.68
CA ARG A 61 -10.54 -9.77 -4.48
C ARG A 61 -9.62 -9.14 -3.43
N SER A 62 -8.44 -8.70 -3.82
CA SER A 62 -7.46 -8.09 -2.90
C SER A 62 -8.00 -6.81 -2.27
N GLU A 63 -8.73 -5.99 -3.02
CA GLU A 63 -9.42 -4.79 -2.52
C GLU A 63 -10.35 -5.12 -1.33
N LYS A 64 -11.10 -6.23 -1.41
CA LYS A 64 -12.01 -6.66 -0.33
C LYS A 64 -11.28 -7.06 0.95
N GLU A 65 -10.00 -7.42 0.87
CA GLU A 65 -9.18 -7.77 2.04
C GLU A 65 -8.56 -6.52 2.70
N TRP A 66 -8.52 -5.37 2.01
CA TRP A 66 -7.95 -4.12 2.52
C TRP A 66 -8.91 -3.38 3.46
N LYS A 67 -9.25 -4.02 4.57
CA LYS A 67 -10.21 -3.48 5.56
C LYS A 67 -9.57 -2.64 6.64
N MET A 68 -8.29 -2.87 6.93
CA MET A 68 -7.58 -2.22 8.03
C MET A 68 -6.60 -1.19 7.51
N PRO A 69 -6.76 0.11 7.86
CA PRO A 69 -5.78 1.11 7.52
C PRO A 69 -4.47 0.91 8.32
N PRO A 70 -3.34 1.46 7.86
CA PRO A 70 -2.12 1.53 8.66
C PRO A 70 -2.38 2.19 10.02
N ARG A 71 -1.71 1.71 11.07
CA ARG A 71 -1.91 2.22 12.44
C ARG A 71 -1.58 3.71 12.56
N GLU A 72 -0.62 4.15 11.77
CA GLU A 72 -0.07 5.49 11.73
C GLU A 72 -0.98 6.47 10.95
N TRP A 73 -2.03 5.96 10.28
CA TRP A 73 -2.89 6.75 9.40
C TRP A 73 -3.53 7.95 10.09
N SER A 74 -4.04 7.79 11.32
CA SER A 74 -4.69 8.89 12.04
C SER A 74 -3.76 10.07 12.27
N MET A 75 -2.50 9.81 12.63
CA MET A 75 -1.51 10.85 12.87
C MET A 75 -1.04 11.48 11.55
N ALA A 76 -0.81 10.67 10.51
CA ALA A 76 -0.45 11.18 9.19
C ALA A 76 -1.57 12.04 8.57
N LYS A 77 -2.84 11.65 8.77
CA LYS A 77 -4.02 12.44 8.34
C LYS A 77 -4.04 13.83 8.98
N ALA A 78 -3.68 13.94 10.26
CA ALA A 78 -3.57 15.25 10.93
C ALA A 78 -2.44 16.11 10.32
N GLN A 79 -1.29 15.52 9.99
CA GLN A 79 -0.21 16.23 9.30
C GLN A 79 -0.62 16.69 7.90
N PHE A 80 -1.34 15.86 7.14
CA PHE A 80 -1.87 16.25 5.83
C PHE A 80 -2.87 17.39 5.92
N ALA A 81 -3.71 17.43 6.95
CA ALA A 81 -4.64 18.54 7.15
C ALA A 81 -3.93 19.87 7.39
N VAL A 82 -2.78 19.86 8.09
CA VAL A 82 -1.96 21.07 8.29
C VAL A 82 -1.25 21.49 6.99
N LEU A 83 -0.66 20.54 6.28
CA LEU A 83 0.12 20.83 5.05
C LEU A 83 -0.77 21.20 3.85
N PHE A 84 -1.99 20.66 3.78
CA PHE A 84 -2.87 20.75 2.61
C PHE A 84 -4.27 21.27 2.94
N GLY A 85 -4.40 22.11 3.96
CA GLY A 85 -5.66 22.56 4.56
C GLY A 85 -6.79 22.87 3.56
N GLU A 86 -6.56 23.72 2.56
CA GLU A 86 -7.59 24.10 1.58
C GLU A 86 -8.15 22.90 0.78
N ARG A 87 -7.28 21.97 0.37
CA ARG A 87 -7.68 20.75 -0.35
C ARG A 87 -8.35 19.74 0.57
N PHE A 88 -7.91 19.70 1.83
CA PHE A 88 -8.43 18.78 2.83
C PHE A 88 -9.86 19.17 3.26
N ILE A 89 -10.11 20.46 3.49
CA ILE A 89 -11.44 20.99 3.85
C ILE A 89 -12.45 20.74 2.74
N LYS A 90 -12.06 21.00 1.47
CA LYS A 90 -12.92 20.74 0.31
C LYS A 90 -13.29 19.26 0.16
N ALA A 91 -12.37 18.35 0.48
CA ALA A 91 -12.62 16.91 0.42
C ALA A 91 -13.47 16.37 1.58
N MET A 92 -13.47 17.05 2.73
CA MET A 92 -14.30 16.68 3.90
C MET A 92 -15.74 17.21 3.82
N ALA A 93 -16.00 18.20 2.96
CA ALA A 93 -17.32 18.82 2.78
C ALA A 93 -18.15 18.20 1.63
N ALA A 94 -17.57 17.25 0.89
CA ALA A 94 -18.22 16.51 -0.19
C ALA A 94 -18.62 15.11 0.30
#